data_AF-A0A834DDD5-F1
#
_entry.id   AF-A0A834DDD5-F1
#
_cell.length_a   1.000
_cell.length_b   1.000
_cell.length_c   1.000
_cell.angle_alpha   90.00
_cell.angle_beta   90.00
_cell.angle_gamma   90.00
#
_symmetry.space_group_name_H-M   'P 1'
#
loop_
_entity.id
_entity.type
_entity.pdbx_description
1 polymer ?
#
loop_
_entity_poly.entity_id
_entity_poly.type
_entity_poly.pdbx_seq_one_letter_code
_entity_poly.pdbx_strand_id
1 'polypeptide(L)'
;MRPHSSGGFCGISNSQKGSPVPALRGLLFCPSPTLLCSPGGRQSKYSVNAFEVFDTETRSWTKFPSMPCKRAFSSFVTLDDRLYSLGGLRQGRLYRQPKFLRTMDVFDMEQGGWLKMERSFFLKKRRADFVAGSLSGRVIVAGGLGNQPTVLETAEAFHPGKNKWEVLPAMPTPRCACSSIVVKNCLLAVGGVNQGLSDAVEALCVSDS
;
A
#
# COMPACT_ATOMS: atom_id res chain seq x y z
N MET A 1 -54.84 34.36 -10.95
CA MET A 1 -55.12 33.19 -11.83
C MET A 1 -53.81 32.43 -11.96
N ARG A 2 -53.49 31.53 -11.01
CA ARG A 2 -53.63 30.04 -10.97
C ARG A 2 -52.63 29.31 -11.90
N PRO A 3 -52.08 28.11 -11.56
CA PRO A 3 -52.23 27.33 -10.30
C PRO A 3 -51.03 26.43 -9.81
N HIS A 4 -51.24 25.75 -8.65
CA HIS A 4 -50.83 24.38 -8.22
C HIS A 4 -49.31 24.01 -8.10
N SER A 5 -48.81 23.14 -7.20
CA SER A 5 -49.35 22.18 -6.21
C SER A 5 -48.21 21.57 -5.34
N SER A 6 -48.56 21.07 -4.15
CA SER A 6 -48.03 19.93 -3.35
C SER A 6 -46.69 19.28 -3.76
N GLY A 7 -45.74 18.99 -2.87
CA GLY A 7 -45.87 18.17 -1.65
C GLY A 7 -45.34 16.76 -1.94
N GLY A 8 -44.29 16.31 -1.23
CA GLY A 8 -43.73 14.97 -1.41
C GLY A 8 -42.55 14.68 -0.50
N PHE A 9 -42.84 14.03 0.63
CA PHE A 9 -41.87 13.46 1.58
C PHE A 9 -40.97 12.41 0.87
N CYS A 10 -39.66 12.50 1.06
CA CYS A 10 -38.74 11.42 0.70
C CYS A 10 -38.59 10.49 1.91
N GLY A 11 -39.27 9.35 1.85
CA GLY A 11 -39.23 8.30 2.85
C GLY A 11 -37.87 7.59 2.87
N ILE A 12 -37.34 7.41 4.07
CA ILE A 12 -36.20 6.54 4.34
C ILE A 12 -36.73 5.09 4.34
N SER A 13 -36.33 4.29 3.34
CA SER A 13 -36.47 2.83 3.40
C SER A 13 -35.12 2.20 3.74
N ASN A 14 -35.17 1.32 4.72
CA ASN A 14 -34.04 0.57 5.25
C ASN A 14 -34.04 -0.85 4.67
N SER A 15 -32.87 -1.49 4.69
CA SER A 15 -32.58 -2.90 4.36
C SER A 15 -32.45 -3.25 2.88
N GLN A 16 -31.24 -3.65 2.48
CA GLN A 16 -31.03 -4.98 1.92
C GLN A 16 -29.57 -5.42 2.09
N LYS A 17 -29.41 -6.67 2.51
CA LYS A 17 -28.13 -7.39 2.68
C LYS A 17 -27.29 -7.26 1.40
N GLY A 18 -26.06 -6.78 1.55
CA GLY A 18 -25.12 -6.61 0.44
C GLY A 18 -24.91 -7.93 -0.30
N SER A 19 -25.39 -7.98 -1.53
CA SER A 19 -25.01 -8.98 -2.52
C SER A 19 -23.50 -8.89 -2.79
N PRO A 20 -22.84 -9.99 -3.21
CA PRO A 20 -21.46 -9.91 -3.67
C PRO A 20 -21.39 -8.93 -4.84
N VAL A 21 -20.43 -7.99 -4.76
CA VAL A 21 -20.27 -6.92 -5.75
C VAL A 21 -20.07 -7.54 -7.14
N PRO A 22 -21.01 -7.36 -8.09
CA PRO A 22 -20.95 -8.02 -9.39
C PRO A 22 -19.68 -7.68 -10.20
N ALA A 23 -19.05 -6.54 -9.91
CA ALA A 23 -17.84 -6.07 -10.58
C ALA A 23 -16.63 -6.99 -10.40
N LEU A 24 -16.52 -7.72 -9.28
CA LEU A 24 -15.38 -8.61 -9.04
C LEU A 24 -15.46 -9.90 -9.88
N ARG A 25 -16.66 -10.39 -10.21
CA ARG A 25 -16.81 -11.62 -11.03
C ARG A 25 -16.43 -11.43 -12.50
N GLY A 26 -16.54 -10.23 -13.04
CA GLY A 26 -16.07 -9.91 -14.40
C GLY A 26 -14.55 -9.70 -14.47
N LEU A 27 -13.93 -9.25 -13.38
CA LEU A 27 -12.48 -8.99 -13.27
C LEU A 27 -11.65 -10.24 -12.96
N LEU A 28 -12.30 -11.36 -12.58
CA LEU A 28 -11.66 -12.63 -12.18
C LEU A 28 -11.48 -13.64 -13.33
N PHE A 29 -11.92 -13.32 -14.55
CA PHE A 29 -11.73 -14.17 -15.74
C PHE A 29 -10.93 -13.46 -16.83
N CYS A 30 -9.71 -13.04 -16.50
CA CYS A 30 -8.71 -12.81 -17.52
C CYS A 30 -7.33 -13.13 -16.93
N PRO A 31 -6.51 -13.99 -17.56
CA PRO A 31 -5.16 -14.30 -17.07
C PRO A 31 -4.20 -13.09 -17.18
N SER A 32 -4.71 -11.93 -17.59
CA SER A 32 -4.17 -10.62 -17.25
C SER A 32 -5.30 -9.58 -17.17
N PRO A 33 -5.45 -8.86 -16.06
CA PRO A 33 -5.70 -7.44 -16.18
C PRO A 33 -4.71 -6.68 -15.29
N THR A 34 -4.00 -5.75 -15.91
CA THR A 34 -3.09 -4.81 -15.26
C THR A 34 -3.91 -3.81 -14.45
N LEU A 35 -4.33 -4.21 -13.24
CA LEU A 35 -5.01 -3.32 -12.31
C LEU A 35 -4.00 -2.32 -11.74
N LEU A 36 -4.17 -1.04 -12.07
CA LEU A 36 -3.40 0.04 -11.47
C LEU A 36 -4.15 0.57 -10.25
N CYS A 37 -3.67 0.22 -9.07
CA CYS A 37 -4.15 0.72 -7.79
C CYS A 37 -3.38 1.99 -7.42
N SER A 38 -4.07 3.07 -7.07
CA SER A 38 -3.45 4.27 -6.46
C SER A 38 -3.99 4.47 -5.03
N PRO A 39 -3.47 3.76 -4.02
CA PRO A 39 -3.92 3.91 -2.65
C PRO A 39 -3.16 5.05 -1.97
N GLY A 40 -3.90 6.07 -1.53
CA GLY A 40 -3.36 7.21 -0.79
C GLY A 40 -2.58 8.20 -1.63
N GLY A 41 -1.62 8.87 -1.00
CA GLY A 41 -0.84 9.95 -1.60
C GLY A 41 -1.08 11.31 -0.94
N ARG A 42 -0.65 12.37 -1.63
CA ARG A 42 -0.75 13.75 -1.15
C ARG A 42 -1.61 14.55 -2.12
N GLN A 43 -2.73 15.08 -1.63
CA GLN A 43 -3.50 16.08 -2.37
C GLN A 43 -3.20 17.45 -1.72
N SER A 44 -2.47 18.31 -2.43
CA SER A 44 -2.02 19.62 -1.91
C SER A 44 -1.21 19.49 -0.60
N LYS A 45 -1.56 20.20 0.48
CA LYS A 45 -0.86 20.12 1.77
C LYS A 45 -1.19 18.88 2.61
N TYR A 46 -2.16 18.04 2.22
CA TYR A 46 -2.71 16.99 3.08
C TYR A 46 -2.58 15.58 2.48
N SER A 47 -2.23 14.61 3.33
CA SER A 47 -2.28 13.18 2.99
C SER A 47 -3.73 12.70 2.80
N VAL A 48 -4.00 11.98 1.72
CA VAL A 48 -5.30 11.33 1.46
C VAL A 48 -5.23 9.83 1.78
N ASN A 49 -6.38 9.24 2.07
CA ASN A 49 -6.56 7.78 2.22
C ASN A 49 -7.52 7.23 1.16
N ALA A 50 -7.75 7.98 0.07
CA ALA A 50 -8.53 7.49 -1.05
C ALA A 50 -7.87 6.22 -1.61
N PHE A 51 -8.67 5.22 -1.95
CA PHE A 51 -8.23 4.04 -2.65
C PHE A 51 -9.04 3.96 -3.93
N GLU A 52 -8.36 4.12 -5.05
CA GLU A 52 -8.97 4.19 -6.37
C GLU A 52 -8.28 3.18 -7.29
N VAL A 53 -9.09 2.49 -8.08
CA VAL A 53 -8.64 1.46 -9.01
C VAL A 53 -9.03 1.88 -10.40
N PHE A 54 -8.05 1.88 -11.30
CA PHE A 54 -8.29 2.09 -12.72
C PHE A 54 -8.49 0.74 -13.41
N ASP A 55 -9.65 0.59 -14.03
CA ASP A 55 -9.96 -0.55 -14.89
C ASP A 55 -9.54 -0.20 -16.32
N THR A 56 -8.60 -0.98 -16.88
CA THR A 56 -8.07 -0.78 -18.23
C THR A 56 -9.05 -1.12 -19.33
N GLU A 57 -10.01 -2.02 -19.08
CA GLU A 57 -11.00 -2.44 -20.07
C GLU A 57 -12.09 -1.39 -20.20
N THR A 58 -12.67 -0.96 -19.08
CA THR A 58 -13.71 0.07 -19.06
C THR A 58 -13.14 1.49 -19.13
N ARG A 59 -11.81 1.63 -18.98
CA ARG A 59 -11.07 2.91 -18.95
C ARG A 59 -11.65 3.88 -17.92
N SER A 60 -12.07 3.37 -16.77
CA SER A 60 -12.76 4.13 -15.75
C SER A 60 -12.11 3.97 -14.38
N TRP A 61 -12.25 4.99 -13.54
CA TRP A 61 -11.80 4.97 -12.15
C TRP A 61 -12.95 4.60 -11.22
N THR A 62 -12.73 3.59 -10.38
CA THR A 62 -13.69 3.18 -9.35
C THR A 62 -13.13 3.49 -7.96
N LYS A 63 -13.97 4.08 -7.10
CA LYS A 63 -13.62 4.34 -5.70
C LYS A 63 -13.88 3.10 -4.85
N PHE A 64 -12.87 2.72 -4.08
CA PHE A 64 -12.92 1.62 -3.13
C PHE A 64 -12.96 2.14 -1.68
N PRO A 65 -13.23 1.26 -0.70
CA PRO A 65 -13.15 1.64 0.72
C PRO A 65 -11.82 2.31 1.04
N SER A 66 -11.89 3.47 1.68
CA SER A 66 -10.69 4.26 2.00
C SER A 66 -9.76 3.51 2.96
N MET A 67 -8.45 3.73 2.82
CA MET A 67 -7.46 3.12 3.71
C MET A 67 -7.71 3.51 5.18
N PRO A 68 -7.52 2.59 6.13
CA PRO A 68 -7.70 2.86 7.56
C PRO A 68 -6.82 4.01 8.07
N CYS A 69 -5.61 4.18 7.50
CA CYS A 69 -4.68 5.23 7.91
C CYS A 69 -4.21 6.09 6.73
N LYS A 70 -4.32 7.42 6.90
CA LYS A 70 -3.72 8.42 6.01
C LYS A 70 -2.19 8.39 6.17
N ARG A 71 -1.49 8.16 5.07
CA ARG A 71 -0.03 8.02 5.01
C ARG A 71 0.52 8.49 3.66
N ALA A 72 1.74 8.99 3.65
CA ALA A 72 2.53 9.29 2.45
C ALA A 72 3.80 8.42 2.42
N PHE A 73 4.45 8.28 1.26
CA PHE A 73 5.68 7.50 1.12
C PHE A 73 5.57 6.06 1.66
N SER A 74 4.36 5.48 1.60
CA SER A 74 4.13 4.06 1.88
C SER A 74 4.43 3.24 0.63
N SER A 75 4.68 1.94 0.82
CA SER A 75 4.80 1.00 -0.28
C SER A 75 3.60 0.06 -0.33
N PHE A 76 3.30 -0.44 -1.52
CA PHE A 76 2.19 -1.34 -1.79
C PHE A 76 2.70 -2.60 -2.47
N VAL A 77 2.26 -3.77 -1.98
CA VAL A 77 2.65 -5.07 -2.54
C VAL A 77 1.40 -5.91 -2.71
N THR A 78 1.27 -6.57 -3.85
CA THR A 78 0.22 -7.56 -4.10
C THR A 78 0.78 -8.97 -3.90
N LEU A 79 0.04 -9.81 -3.19
CA LEU A 79 0.35 -11.22 -2.95
C LEU A 79 -0.96 -11.97 -2.63
N ASP A 80 -1.21 -13.11 -3.28
CA ASP A 80 -2.36 -14.00 -3.05
C ASP A 80 -3.70 -13.27 -2.89
N ASP A 81 -4.10 -12.51 -3.92
CA ASP A 81 -5.35 -11.72 -3.98
C ASP A 81 -5.52 -10.70 -2.84
N ARG A 82 -4.40 -10.29 -2.23
CA ARG A 82 -4.37 -9.27 -1.19
C ARG A 82 -3.42 -8.15 -1.56
N LEU A 83 -3.86 -6.94 -1.23
CA LEU A 83 -3.05 -5.73 -1.36
C LEU A 83 -2.55 -5.31 0.03
N TYR A 84 -1.24 -5.29 0.20
CA TYR A 84 -0.56 -4.93 1.43
C TYR A 84 -0.11 -3.46 1.35
N SER A 85 -0.63 -2.63 2.25
CA SER A 85 -0.22 -1.23 2.46
C SER A 85 0.75 -1.15 3.63
N LEU A 86 2.00 -0.80 3.34
CA LEU A 86 3.12 -0.97 4.26
C LEU A 86 3.70 0.39 4.68
N GLY A 87 3.91 0.56 5.99
CA GLY A 87 4.72 1.65 6.54
C GLY A 87 4.26 3.04 6.10
N GLY A 88 5.21 3.90 5.76
CA GLY A 88 4.98 5.27 5.32
C GLY A 88 5.07 6.28 6.46
N LEU A 89 4.82 7.54 6.11
CA LEU A 89 4.91 8.69 6.99
C LEU A 89 3.51 9.25 7.22
N ARG A 90 3.07 9.25 8.48
CA ARG A 90 1.87 9.99 8.86
C ARG A 90 2.26 11.44 9.11
N GLN A 91 1.73 12.32 8.29
CA GLN A 91 1.95 13.75 8.46
C GLN A 91 1.38 14.22 9.80
N GLY A 92 2.15 15.06 10.49
CA GLY A 92 1.67 15.73 11.69
C GLY A 92 0.57 16.73 11.36
N ARG A 93 -0.32 16.99 12.32
CA ARG A 93 -1.23 18.14 12.30
C ARG A 93 -0.80 19.08 13.42
N LEU A 94 -0.88 20.39 13.17
CA LEU A 94 -0.73 21.50 14.13
C LEU A 94 0.05 21.14 15.41
N TYR A 95 1.33 21.53 15.47
CA TYR A 95 2.28 21.26 16.57
C TYR A 95 2.71 19.79 16.77
N ARG A 96 2.17 18.83 16.02
CA ARG A 96 2.67 17.44 16.04
C ARG A 96 3.70 17.19 14.95
N GLN A 97 4.79 16.51 15.32
CA GLN A 97 5.82 16.08 14.39
C GLN A 97 5.30 14.95 13.48
N PRO A 98 5.83 14.83 12.24
CA PRO A 98 5.55 13.70 11.38
C PRO A 98 6.02 12.39 12.05
N LYS A 99 5.28 11.31 11.80
CA LYS A 99 5.53 10.02 12.47
C LYS A 99 5.67 8.90 11.46
N PHE A 100 6.83 8.25 11.44
CA PHE A 100 7.03 7.03 10.67
C PHE A 100 6.14 5.91 11.20
N LEU A 101 5.56 5.16 10.28
CA LEU A 101 4.64 4.06 10.57
C LEU A 101 5.35 2.73 10.43
N ARG A 102 4.86 1.77 11.21
CA ARG A 102 5.17 0.34 11.05
C ARG A 102 3.90 -0.47 10.76
N THR A 103 2.78 0.22 10.56
CA THR A 103 1.48 -0.40 10.36
C THR A 103 1.42 -1.02 8.97
N MET A 104 0.90 -2.22 8.92
CA MET A 104 0.54 -2.93 7.70
C MET A 104 -0.98 -3.01 7.67
N ASP A 105 -1.60 -2.49 6.61
CA ASP A 105 -3.03 -2.67 6.34
C ASP A 105 -3.16 -3.63 5.16
N VAL A 106 -4.09 -4.58 5.22
CA VAL A 106 -4.30 -5.56 4.15
C VAL A 106 -5.71 -5.38 3.60
N PHE A 107 -5.82 -5.23 2.29
CA PHE A 107 -7.08 -5.24 1.58
C PHE A 107 -7.28 -6.60 0.92
N ASP A 108 -8.40 -7.24 1.23
CA ASP A 108 -8.82 -8.50 0.64
C ASP A 108 -9.61 -8.19 -0.64
N MET A 109 -9.06 -8.60 -1.78
CA MET A 109 -9.67 -8.29 -3.09
C MET A 109 -10.95 -9.10 -3.33
N GLU A 110 -11.09 -10.29 -2.73
CA GLU A 110 -12.29 -11.11 -2.86
C GLU A 110 -13.46 -10.52 -2.07
N GLN A 111 -13.19 -10.09 -0.83
CA GLN A 111 -14.19 -9.48 0.05
C GLN A 111 -14.43 -8.00 -0.28
N GLY A 112 -13.51 -7.37 -1.03
CA GLY A 112 -13.56 -5.96 -1.37
C GLY A 112 -13.41 -5.04 -0.14
N GLY A 113 -12.64 -5.46 0.86
CA GLY A 113 -12.57 -4.77 2.15
C GLY A 113 -11.20 -4.80 2.83
N TRP A 114 -10.96 -3.81 3.70
CA TRP A 114 -9.76 -3.78 4.56
C TRP A 114 -9.93 -4.71 5.76
N LEU A 115 -8.96 -5.59 5.97
CA LEU A 115 -8.93 -6.51 7.09
C LEU A 115 -8.59 -5.80 8.41
N LYS A 116 -9.11 -6.33 9.52
CA LYS A 116 -8.75 -5.86 10.86
C LYS A 116 -7.39 -6.42 11.26
N MET A 117 -6.40 -5.55 11.32
CA MET A 117 -5.01 -5.95 11.56
C MET A 117 -4.63 -5.94 13.04
N GLU A 118 -3.92 -6.98 13.48
CA GLU A 118 -3.31 -7.04 14.80
C GLU A 118 -1.89 -6.46 14.80
N ARG A 119 -1.36 -6.16 16.00
CA ARG A 119 -0.02 -5.57 16.14
C ARG A 119 1.11 -6.51 15.72
N SER A 120 0.89 -7.82 15.73
CA SER A 120 1.83 -8.87 15.29
C SER A 120 2.19 -8.75 13.81
N PHE A 121 1.29 -8.19 13.00
CA PHE A 121 1.47 -7.95 11.56
C PHE A 121 2.34 -6.73 11.25
N PHE A 122 2.68 -5.92 12.26
CA PHE A 122 3.40 -4.68 12.03
C PHE A 122 4.88 -4.93 11.77
N LEU A 123 5.44 -4.14 10.86
CA LEU A 123 6.87 -4.15 10.53
C LEU A 123 7.70 -4.00 11.81
N LYS A 124 8.88 -4.64 11.87
CA LYS A 124 9.76 -4.52 13.05
C LYS A 124 10.30 -3.12 13.17
N LYS A 125 10.69 -2.52 12.03
CA LYS A 125 11.16 -1.14 11.95
C LYS A 125 10.09 -0.25 11.34
N ARG A 126 10.00 0.98 11.85
CA ARG A 126 9.22 2.03 11.20
C ARG A 126 9.98 2.48 9.97
N ARG A 127 9.31 2.55 8.83
CA ARG A 127 9.93 2.92 7.56
C ARG A 127 8.98 3.68 6.66
N ALA A 128 9.50 4.62 5.89
CA ALA A 128 8.86 5.29 4.77
C ALA A 128 9.87 5.39 3.61
N ASP A 129 9.40 5.58 2.38
CA ASP A 129 10.25 5.77 1.21
C ASP A 129 11.27 4.63 0.98
N PHE A 130 10.78 3.40 1.18
CA PHE A 130 11.53 2.14 1.12
C PHE A 130 11.09 1.30 -0.08
N VAL A 131 11.91 0.32 -0.46
CA VAL A 131 11.53 -0.65 -1.51
C VAL A 131 10.72 -1.79 -0.94
N ALA A 132 9.76 -2.30 -1.71
CA ALA A 132 9.02 -3.50 -1.36
C ALA A 132 8.69 -4.34 -2.59
N GLY A 133 8.42 -5.63 -2.37
CA GLY A 133 7.95 -6.52 -3.41
C GLY A 133 7.50 -7.86 -2.85
N SER A 134 6.74 -8.60 -3.65
CA SER A 134 6.40 -10.00 -3.36
C SER A 134 7.45 -10.93 -3.94
N LEU A 135 7.97 -11.83 -3.12
CA LEU A 135 9.00 -12.76 -3.48
C LEU A 135 8.75 -14.12 -2.82
N SER A 136 8.59 -15.19 -3.60
CA SER A 136 8.41 -16.55 -3.09
C SER A 136 7.36 -16.67 -1.98
N GLY A 137 6.17 -16.09 -2.20
CA GLY A 137 5.08 -16.13 -1.23
C GLY A 137 5.29 -15.24 0.01
N ARG A 138 6.27 -14.35 -0.01
CA ARG A 138 6.58 -13.42 1.08
C ARG A 138 6.51 -11.97 0.61
N VAL A 139 6.22 -11.07 1.54
CA VAL A 139 6.32 -9.62 1.31
C VAL A 139 7.65 -9.14 1.86
N ILE A 140 8.53 -8.64 1.01
CA ILE A 140 9.85 -8.12 1.39
C ILE A 140 9.81 -6.60 1.43
N VAL A 141 10.45 -6.02 2.43
CA VAL A 141 10.73 -4.58 2.50
C VAL A 141 12.18 -4.33 2.86
N ALA A 142 12.81 -3.34 2.23
CA ALA A 142 14.21 -3.00 2.50
C ALA A 142 14.47 -1.49 2.39
N GLY A 143 15.40 -1.01 3.20
CA GLY A 143 15.82 0.38 3.20
C GLY A 143 14.76 1.37 3.71
N GLY A 144 14.89 2.61 3.21
CA GLY A 144 14.02 3.75 3.51
C GLY A 144 14.43 4.57 4.72
N LEU A 145 13.56 5.49 5.09
CA LEU A 145 13.73 6.40 6.21
C LEU A 145 12.96 5.90 7.43
N GLY A 146 13.61 5.93 8.59
CA GLY A 146 13.01 5.54 9.87
C GLY A 146 13.08 6.66 10.90
N ASN A 147 12.96 6.29 12.18
CA ASN A 147 13.18 7.24 13.28
C ASN A 147 14.67 7.57 13.50
N GLN A 148 15.56 6.86 12.82
CA GLN A 148 17.00 7.04 12.87
C GLN A 148 17.42 8.28 12.06
N PRO A 149 18.55 8.93 12.42
CA PRO A 149 19.07 10.06 11.66
C PRO A 149 19.58 9.64 10.27
N THR A 150 20.02 8.39 10.12
CA THR A 150 20.54 7.81 8.89
C THR A 150 19.48 6.98 8.17
N VAL A 151 19.73 6.74 6.88
CA VAL A 151 18.92 5.85 6.06
C VAL A 151 19.03 4.42 6.58
N LEU A 152 17.93 3.68 6.53
CA LEU A 152 17.90 2.28 6.95
C LEU A 152 18.64 1.40 5.94
N GLU A 153 19.44 0.47 6.43
CA GLU A 153 19.97 -0.67 5.67
C GLU A 153 19.12 -1.94 5.87
N THR A 154 18.29 -1.96 6.91
CA THR A 154 17.60 -3.16 7.35
C THR A 154 16.56 -3.66 6.34
N ALA A 155 16.58 -4.96 6.08
CA ALA A 155 15.56 -5.67 5.33
C ALA A 155 14.78 -6.65 6.22
N GLU A 156 13.51 -6.85 5.90
CA GLU A 156 12.63 -7.79 6.60
C GLU A 156 11.62 -8.41 5.63
N ALA A 157 11.23 -9.66 5.88
CA ALA A 157 10.24 -10.38 5.10
C ALA A 157 9.07 -10.83 5.96
N PHE A 158 7.85 -10.64 5.47
CA PHE A 158 6.63 -11.11 6.09
C PHE A 158 6.21 -12.43 5.48
N HIS A 159 5.95 -13.41 6.34
CA HIS A 159 5.38 -14.71 6.01
C HIS A 159 3.87 -14.69 6.28
N PRO A 160 3.00 -14.60 5.26
CA PRO A 160 1.55 -14.59 5.47
C PRO A 160 1.04 -15.85 6.17
N GLY A 161 1.56 -17.03 5.82
CA GLY A 161 1.16 -18.29 6.45
C GLY A 161 1.52 -18.40 7.94
N LYS A 162 2.49 -17.60 8.41
CA LYS A 162 2.94 -17.59 9.83
C LYS A 162 2.56 -16.31 10.57
N ASN A 163 1.99 -15.33 9.87
CA ASN A 163 1.75 -13.97 10.36
C ASN A 163 2.95 -13.37 11.09
N LYS A 164 4.15 -13.53 10.53
CA LYS A 164 5.39 -13.15 11.20
C LYS A 164 6.39 -12.51 10.26
N TRP A 165 7.03 -11.45 10.76
CA TRP A 165 8.20 -10.83 10.12
C TRP A 165 9.50 -11.54 10.54
N GLU A 166 10.37 -11.81 9.59
CA GLU A 166 11.74 -12.25 9.80
C GLU A 166 12.73 -11.14 9.42
N VAL A 167 13.90 -11.14 10.05
CA VAL A 167 14.99 -10.23 9.65
C VAL A 167 15.73 -10.88 8.51
N LEU A 168 16.02 -10.11 7.46
CA LEU A 168 16.85 -10.52 6.34
C LEU A 168 18.25 -9.88 6.44
N PRO A 169 19.23 -10.35 5.65
CA PRO A 169 20.50 -9.64 5.48
C PRO A 169 20.29 -8.17 5.12
N ALA A 170 21.10 -7.30 5.71
CA ALA A 170 21.02 -5.86 5.46
C ALA A 170 21.44 -5.52 4.02
N MET A 171 20.94 -4.40 3.51
CA MET A 171 21.40 -3.82 2.26
C MET A 171 22.89 -3.43 2.40
N PRO A 172 23.75 -3.74 1.42
CA PRO A 172 25.15 -3.32 1.45
C PRO A 172 25.30 -1.79 1.51
N THR A 173 24.36 -1.08 0.89
CA THR A 173 24.31 0.39 0.90
C THR A 173 22.91 0.83 1.34
N PRO A 174 22.77 1.47 2.52
CA PRO A 174 21.51 2.02 2.98
C PRO A 174 20.98 3.07 2.00
N ARG A 175 19.70 2.98 1.61
CA ARG A 175 19.11 3.91 0.62
C ARG A 175 17.60 4.10 0.79
N CYS A 176 17.11 5.27 0.39
CA CYS A 176 15.68 5.62 0.29
C CYS A 176 15.40 6.26 -1.08
N ALA A 177 14.13 6.59 -1.36
CA ALA A 177 13.70 7.14 -2.65
C ALA A 177 14.10 6.27 -3.85
N CYS A 178 14.14 4.95 -3.65
CA CYS A 178 14.53 3.99 -4.67
C CYS A 178 13.31 3.53 -5.47
N SER A 179 13.54 3.20 -6.73
CA SER A 179 12.59 2.38 -7.48
C SER A 179 12.85 0.90 -7.19
N SER A 180 11.81 0.08 -7.22
CA SER A 180 11.95 -1.36 -7.02
C SER A 180 11.26 -2.19 -8.09
N ILE A 181 11.90 -3.30 -8.46
CA ILE A 181 11.40 -4.23 -9.48
C ILE A 181 11.66 -5.65 -9.00
N VAL A 182 10.66 -6.53 -9.09
CA VAL A 182 10.84 -7.96 -8.85
C VAL A 182 11.10 -8.66 -10.17
N VAL A 183 12.24 -9.35 -10.29
CA VAL A 183 12.63 -10.09 -11.51
C VAL A 183 13.25 -11.42 -11.10
N LYS A 184 12.79 -12.54 -11.69
CA LYS A 184 13.40 -13.88 -11.56
C LYS A 184 13.81 -14.23 -10.13
N ASN A 185 12.89 -14.06 -9.19
CA ASN A 185 13.12 -14.29 -7.77
C ASN A 185 14.19 -13.40 -7.10
N CYS A 186 14.37 -12.17 -7.58
CA CYS A 186 15.13 -11.10 -6.93
C CYS A 186 14.25 -9.85 -6.76
N LEU A 187 14.32 -9.20 -5.60
CA LEU A 187 13.85 -7.82 -5.43
C LEU A 187 15.01 -6.86 -5.70
N LEU A 188 14.96 -6.18 -6.85
CA LEU A 188 15.93 -5.17 -7.25
C LEU A 188 15.54 -3.81 -6.67
N ALA A 189 16.46 -3.17 -5.95
CA ALA A 189 16.38 -1.76 -5.56
C ALA A 189 17.31 -0.96 -6.48
N VAL A 190 16.79 0.02 -7.22
CA VAL A 190 17.54 0.80 -8.22
C VAL A 190 17.54 2.29 -7.87
N GLY A 191 18.72 2.90 -7.92
CA GLY A 191 18.93 4.33 -7.63
C GLY A 191 18.71 4.68 -6.15
N GLY A 192 18.18 5.87 -5.88
CA GLY A 192 17.92 6.37 -4.53
C GLY A 192 19.08 7.13 -3.91
N VAL A 193 18.90 7.57 -2.66
CA VAL A 193 19.85 8.45 -1.96
C VAL A 193 20.35 7.85 -0.66
N ASN A 194 21.63 8.08 -0.38
CA ASN A 194 22.31 7.71 0.86
C ASN A 194 23.10 8.92 1.37
N GLN A 195 22.51 9.76 2.23
CA GLN A 195 23.11 10.97 2.86
C GLN A 195 24.19 11.74 2.04
N GLY A 196 24.01 11.81 0.73
CA GLY A 196 24.90 12.38 -0.28
C GLY A 196 24.29 12.08 -1.65
N LEU A 197 24.50 12.98 -2.62
CA LEU A 197 24.08 12.77 -4.01
C LEU A 197 24.70 11.45 -4.48
N SER A 198 23.86 10.44 -4.68
CA SER A 198 24.29 9.11 -5.10
C SER A 198 24.00 8.98 -6.59
N ASP A 199 25.06 8.92 -7.40
CA ASP A 199 24.99 8.59 -8.83
C ASP A 199 24.89 7.07 -9.07
N ALA A 200 24.69 6.27 -8.01
CA ALA A 200 24.76 4.82 -8.07
C ALA A 200 23.48 4.17 -8.61
N VAL A 201 23.52 3.73 -9.87
CA VAL A 201 22.66 2.65 -10.38
C VAL A 201 23.23 1.33 -9.86
N GLU A 202 22.78 0.92 -8.69
CA GLU A 202 23.10 -0.40 -8.13
C GLU A 202 21.83 -1.23 -8.08
N ALA A 203 21.95 -2.54 -8.32
CA ALA A 203 20.86 -3.49 -8.24
C ALA A 203 21.18 -4.49 -7.13
N LEU A 204 20.42 -4.46 -6.03
CA LEU A 204 20.50 -5.50 -4.99
C LEU A 204 19.64 -6.68 -5.42
N CYS A 205 20.17 -7.90 -5.49
CA CYS A 205 19.31 -9.10 -5.52
C CYS A 205 19.15 -9.61 -4.09
N VAL A 206 17.92 -9.57 -3.59
CA VAL A 206 17.54 -10.40 -2.44
C VAL A 206 17.05 -11.73 -3.01
N SER A 207 17.88 -12.78 -2.90
CA SER A 207 17.53 -14.15 -3.27
C SER A 207 17.15 -14.94 -2.02
N ASP A 208 16.18 -15.84 -2.15
CA ASP A 208 15.92 -16.84 -1.12
C ASP A 208 17.05 -17.87 -1.12
N SER A 209 17.80 -17.90 -0.01
CA SER A 209 18.80 -18.95 0.30
C SER A 209 18.13 -20.28 0.57
#